data_AF-A0A6B2DPW0-F1
#
_entry.id   AF-A0A6B2DPW0-F1
#
_cell.length_a   1.000
_cell.length_b   1.000
_cell.length_c   1.000
_cell.angle_alpha   90.00
_cell.angle_beta   90.00
_cell.angle_gamma   90.00
#
_symmetry.space_group_name_H-M   'P 1'
#
loop_
_entity.id
_entity.type
_entity.pdbx_description
1 polymer ?
#
loop_
_entity_poly.entity_id
_entity_poly.type
_entity_poly.pdbx_seq_one_letter_code
_entity_poly.pdbx_strand_id
1 'polypeptide(L)'
;RIVALRSRLIRDRLSGHGAMLSVLGSAEEVRALVGDLADRIAVAAVNGPRTVTVAGEPAALTEFERRLSRAGVQRWQLGDVDFAAHSPQVDGILDELRELLAPVWPQPASVPFYSTVTAARLDPAELDGEYWCRNLRAPVEFAATVVELLGDEYGAFLEASAHPVLTPGINELAEQEHADAVSLGTLRREDGSPERFLRSLAEAHAHGLPVDWTTVFGQGAAVDLPTYAFQRDTYWVEAAPPERRGDGGETPAGDELWAAIGRGDRAELAALLDLGDTQRSALDDLLPALSSWRRRSTVASTLDAWRYREDWKPLRLPAPEPGGHWLVLATGEADGQ
;
A
#
# COMPACT_ATOMS: atom_id res chain seq x y z
N ARG A 1 -26.50 26.61 5.67
CA ARG A 1 -26.94 27.52 6.75
C ARG A 1 -25.78 27.96 7.62
N ILE A 2 -25.12 27.04 8.35
CA ILE A 2 -24.03 27.34 9.31
C ILE A 2 -22.96 28.23 8.67
N VAL A 3 -22.34 27.80 7.56
CA VAL A 3 -21.29 28.55 6.87
C VAL A 3 -21.71 29.98 6.51
N ALA A 4 -22.89 30.16 5.92
CA ALA A 4 -23.36 31.47 5.48
C ALA A 4 -23.66 32.44 6.65
N LEU A 5 -24.30 31.95 7.72
CA LEU A 5 -24.62 32.77 8.89
C LEU A 5 -23.36 33.13 9.68
N ARG A 6 -22.45 32.16 9.87
CA ARG A 6 -21.14 32.36 10.50
C ARG A 6 -20.32 33.40 9.74
N SER A 7 -20.13 33.23 8.43
CA SER A 7 -19.35 34.17 7.63
C SER A 7 -19.95 35.57 7.58
N ARG A 8 -21.29 35.69 7.51
CA ARG A 8 -21.96 36.99 7.59
C ARG A 8 -21.69 37.68 8.92
N LEU A 9 -21.87 36.98 10.04
CA LEU A 9 -21.67 37.56 11.36
C LEU A 9 -20.22 37.97 11.61
N ILE A 10 -19.26 37.15 11.17
CA ILE A 10 -17.83 37.49 11.21
C ILE A 10 -17.56 38.77 10.42
N ARG A 11 -18.04 38.85 9.18
CA ARG A 11 -17.85 40.03 8.33
C ARG A 11 -18.47 41.29 8.95
N ASP A 12 -19.66 41.17 9.52
CA ASP A 12 -20.41 42.33 10.00
C ASP A 12 -19.90 42.83 11.37
N ARG A 13 -19.22 41.99 12.16
CA ARG A 13 -18.82 42.31 13.55
C ARG A 13 -17.32 42.27 13.83
N LEU A 14 -16.55 41.45 13.12
CA LEU A 14 -15.14 41.18 13.45
C LEU A 14 -14.15 41.63 12.36
N SER A 15 -14.57 41.69 11.10
CA SER A 15 -13.71 42.14 10.00
C SER A 15 -13.14 43.54 10.27
N GLY A 16 -11.84 43.71 9.98
CA GLY A 16 -11.06 44.92 10.22
C GLY A 16 -10.44 45.02 11.62
N HIS A 17 -10.77 44.11 12.55
CA HIS A 17 -10.35 44.21 13.96
C HIS A 17 -9.34 43.13 14.40
N GLY A 18 -9.05 42.16 13.53
CA GLY A 18 -8.17 41.04 13.84
C GLY A 18 -7.20 40.74 12.72
N ALA A 19 -6.21 39.92 13.02
CA ALA A 19 -5.35 39.30 12.03
C ALA A 19 -4.93 37.90 12.49
N MET A 20 -4.33 37.14 11.58
CA MET A 20 -3.79 35.82 11.86
C MET A 20 -2.35 35.70 11.32
N LEU A 21 -1.53 34.97 12.07
CA LEU A 21 -0.12 34.76 11.82
C LEU A 21 0.18 33.27 11.88
N SER A 22 0.82 32.73 10.84
CA SER A 22 1.38 31.38 10.88
C SER A 22 2.81 31.43 11.38
N VAL A 23 3.16 30.51 12.28
CA VAL A 23 4.42 30.48 13.02
C VAL A 23 5.05 29.10 12.90
N LEU A 24 6.33 29.06 12.54
CA LEU A 24 7.10 27.83 12.40
C LEU A 24 7.75 27.44 13.74
N GLY A 25 6.94 26.93 14.68
CA GLY A 25 7.37 26.45 16.00
C GLY A 25 6.37 25.46 16.58
N SER A 26 6.76 24.76 17.63
CA SER A 26 5.85 23.86 18.36
C SER A 26 4.78 24.65 19.12
N ALA A 27 3.64 24.02 19.41
CA ALA A 27 2.57 24.66 20.17
C ALA A 27 3.03 25.08 21.58
N GLU A 28 3.93 24.34 22.21
CA GLU A 28 4.50 24.67 23.51
C GLU A 28 5.37 25.94 23.45
N GLU A 29 6.33 25.99 22.52
CA GLU A 29 7.19 27.16 22.31
C GLU A 29 6.37 28.42 21.99
N VAL A 30 5.36 28.28 21.12
CA VAL A 30 4.50 29.40 20.72
C VAL A 30 3.67 29.90 21.89
N ARG A 31 3.05 29.01 22.68
CA ARG A 31 2.29 29.41 23.88
C ARG A 31 3.18 30.11 24.91
N ALA A 32 4.42 29.64 25.10
CA ALA A 32 5.39 30.30 25.99
C ALA A 32 5.73 31.73 25.52
N LEU A 33 5.88 31.94 24.21
CA LEU A 33 6.18 33.26 23.64
C LEU A 33 4.98 34.22 23.65
N VAL A 34 3.75 33.69 23.57
CA VAL A 34 2.52 34.49 23.73
C VAL A 34 2.51 35.13 25.12
N GLY A 35 2.74 34.35 26.17
CA GLY A 35 2.92 34.86 27.54
C GLY A 35 1.81 35.82 27.98
N ASP A 36 2.21 37.01 28.41
CA ASP A 36 1.35 38.12 28.87
C ASP A 36 0.43 38.72 27.77
N LEU A 37 0.55 38.30 26.51
CA LEU A 37 -0.36 38.72 25.44
C LEU A 37 -1.61 37.82 25.33
N ALA A 38 -1.74 36.79 26.18
CA ALA A 38 -2.80 35.77 26.10
C ALA A 38 -4.24 36.32 26.14
N ASP A 39 -4.45 37.51 26.71
CA ASP A 39 -5.77 38.16 26.72
C ASP A 39 -6.16 38.77 25.36
N ARG A 40 -5.17 38.99 24.47
CA ARG A 40 -5.32 39.73 23.21
C ARG A 40 -5.03 38.89 21.97
N ILE A 41 -4.24 37.83 22.12
CA ILE A 41 -3.94 36.83 21.08
C ILE A 41 -4.03 35.43 21.67
N ALA A 42 -4.39 34.47 20.82
CA ALA A 42 -4.44 33.06 21.18
C ALA A 42 -3.82 32.20 20.09
N VAL A 43 -3.35 31.01 20.47
CA VAL A 43 -3.10 29.94 19.49
C VAL A 43 -4.45 29.53 18.91
N ALA A 44 -4.62 29.80 17.62
CA ALA A 44 -5.85 29.56 16.88
C ALA A 44 -5.90 28.15 16.28
N ALA A 45 -4.75 27.61 15.88
CA ALA A 45 -4.67 26.27 15.32
C ALA A 45 -3.28 25.65 15.54
N VAL A 46 -3.25 24.35 15.79
CA VAL A 46 -2.03 23.53 15.77
C VAL A 46 -2.15 22.60 14.57
N ASN A 47 -1.50 22.95 13.46
CA ASN A 47 -1.67 22.30 12.15
C ASN A 47 -0.62 21.19 11.90
N GLY A 48 0.42 21.13 12.71
CA GLY A 48 1.46 20.11 12.62
C GLY A 48 2.43 20.25 13.80
N PRO A 49 3.51 19.44 13.83
CA PRO A 49 4.47 19.43 14.94
C PRO A 49 5.17 20.78 15.11
N ARG A 50 5.37 21.47 13.98
CA ARG A 50 6.07 22.76 13.91
C ARG A 50 5.28 23.87 13.24
N THR A 51 3.99 23.68 12.99
CA THR A 51 3.17 24.65 12.27
C THR A 51 1.97 25.06 13.11
N VAL A 52 2.00 26.30 13.62
CA VAL A 52 1.00 26.85 14.54
C VAL A 52 0.46 28.16 13.98
N THR A 53 -0.85 28.38 14.09
CA THR A 53 -1.48 29.66 13.78
C THR A 53 -1.84 30.41 15.06
N VAL A 54 -1.52 31.69 15.11
CA VAL A 54 -1.87 32.61 16.20
C VAL A 54 -2.81 33.68 15.65
N ALA A 55 -3.87 34.00 16.38
CA ALA A 55 -4.86 35.00 15.99
C ALA A 55 -5.16 35.97 17.12
N GLY A 56 -5.45 37.22 16.77
CA GLY A 56 -5.94 38.21 17.72
C GLY A 56 -5.77 39.63 17.22
N GLU A 57 -5.59 40.56 18.15
CA GLU A 57 -5.47 41.98 17.84
C GLU A 57 -4.20 42.30 17.01
N PRO A 58 -4.30 43.13 15.95
CA PRO A 58 -3.15 43.47 15.11
C PRO A 58 -1.98 44.06 15.90
N ALA A 59 -2.26 44.95 16.86
CA ALA A 59 -1.21 45.57 17.68
C ALA A 59 -0.50 44.57 18.61
N ALA A 60 -1.22 43.58 19.14
CA ALA A 60 -0.64 42.52 19.95
C ALA A 60 0.18 41.55 19.08
N LEU A 61 -0.30 41.23 17.87
CA LEU A 61 0.46 40.43 16.91
C LEU A 61 1.76 41.14 16.52
N THR A 62 1.78 42.45 16.27
CA THR A 62 3.03 43.18 16.00
C THR A 62 4.04 43.15 17.17
N GLU A 63 3.57 43.09 18.42
CA GLU A 63 4.46 42.84 19.58
C GLU A 63 4.96 41.39 19.59
N PHE A 64 4.07 40.43 19.39
CA PHE A 64 4.40 39.01 19.34
C PHE A 64 5.40 38.68 18.23
N GLU A 65 5.25 39.29 17.07
CA GLU A 65 6.21 39.25 15.97
C GLU A 65 7.62 39.70 16.42
N ARG A 66 7.74 40.78 17.21
CA ARG A 66 9.05 41.19 17.75
C ARG A 66 9.65 40.12 18.67
N ARG A 67 8.82 39.40 19.45
CA ARG A 67 9.27 38.27 20.28
C ARG A 67 9.77 37.11 19.43
N LEU A 68 9.01 36.73 18.40
CA LEU A 68 9.40 35.70 17.44
C LEU A 68 10.72 36.04 16.74
N SER A 69 10.93 37.30 16.35
CA SER A 69 12.20 37.74 15.75
C SER A 69 13.38 37.61 16.71
N ARG A 70 13.20 37.95 17.99
CA ARG A 70 14.25 37.79 19.01
C ARG A 70 14.57 36.31 19.28
N ALA A 71 13.56 35.44 19.18
CA ALA A 71 13.70 34.00 19.33
C ALA A 71 14.19 33.29 18.06
N GLY A 72 14.38 34.00 16.94
CA GLY A 72 14.78 33.40 15.66
C GLY A 72 13.70 32.54 14.99
N VAL A 73 12.43 32.69 15.39
CA VAL A 73 11.31 31.89 14.91
C VAL A 73 10.70 32.54 13.66
N GLN A 74 10.60 31.75 12.59
CA GLN A 74 10.00 32.19 11.32
C GLN A 74 8.48 32.28 11.41
N ARG A 75 7.92 33.20 10.62
CA ARG A 75 6.48 33.47 10.59
C ARG A 75 6.06 34.16 9.31
N TRP A 76 4.78 34.06 8.98
CA TRP A 76 4.17 34.74 7.84
C TRP A 76 2.74 35.13 8.17
N GLN A 77 2.34 36.32 7.72
CA GLN A 77 0.97 36.80 7.88
C GLN A 77 0.05 36.04 6.91
N LEU A 78 -1.12 35.65 7.40
CA LEU A 78 -2.15 35.04 6.57
C LEU A 78 -2.91 36.15 5.84
N GLY A 79 -2.69 36.24 4.52
CA GLY A 79 -3.35 37.23 3.66
C GLY A 79 -4.86 37.03 3.58
N ASP A 80 -5.58 38.11 3.28
CA ASP A 80 -7.05 38.13 3.09
C ASP A 80 -7.88 37.75 4.33
N VAL A 81 -7.26 37.66 5.51
CA VAL A 81 -7.95 37.44 6.79
C VAL A 81 -7.82 38.68 7.66
N ASP A 82 -8.92 39.43 7.78
CA ASP A 82 -9.03 40.68 8.54
C ASP A 82 -9.78 40.52 9.88
N PHE A 83 -9.93 39.29 10.36
CA PHE A 83 -10.57 38.93 11.62
C PHE A 83 -9.74 37.88 12.37
N ALA A 84 -9.95 37.73 13.68
CA ALA A 84 -9.26 36.74 14.50
C ALA A 84 -10.20 35.66 15.03
N ALA A 85 -10.48 34.64 14.21
CA ALA A 85 -11.17 33.44 14.70
C ALA A 85 -10.32 32.67 15.71
N HIS A 86 -10.96 31.83 16.53
CA HIS A 86 -10.30 31.02 17.54
C HIS A 86 -9.54 31.85 18.59
N SER A 87 -10.06 33.06 18.88
CA SER A 87 -9.46 34.04 19.80
C SER A 87 -10.52 34.69 20.69
N PRO A 88 -10.14 35.40 21.76
CA PRO A 88 -11.07 36.14 22.62
C PRO A 88 -11.96 37.14 21.86
N GLN A 89 -11.55 37.63 20.69
CA GLN A 89 -12.39 38.55 19.89
C GLN A 89 -13.72 37.93 19.46
N VAL A 90 -13.79 36.60 19.36
CA VAL A 90 -15.02 35.88 18.98
C VAL A 90 -16.09 35.98 20.07
N ASP A 91 -15.72 36.19 21.33
CA ASP A 91 -16.66 36.17 22.46
C ASP A 91 -17.80 37.18 22.28
N GLY A 92 -17.53 38.32 21.63
CA GLY A 92 -18.52 39.37 21.35
C GLY A 92 -19.63 39.00 20.36
N ILE A 93 -19.53 37.86 19.66
CA ILE A 93 -20.53 37.41 18.69
C ILE A 93 -21.17 36.06 19.01
N LEU A 94 -20.73 35.38 20.09
CA LEU A 94 -21.16 34.02 20.39
C LEU A 94 -22.66 33.90 20.70
N ASP A 95 -23.23 34.87 21.42
CA ASP A 95 -24.65 34.84 21.77
C ASP A 95 -25.54 35.01 20.53
N GLU A 96 -25.22 35.97 19.66
CA GLU A 96 -25.92 36.17 18.39
C GLU A 96 -25.76 34.94 17.47
N LEU A 97 -24.58 34.34 17.42
CA LEU A 97 -24.35 33.12 16.64
C LEU A 97 -25.19 31.94 17.17
N ARG A 98 -25.27 31.78 18.49
CA ARG A 98 -26.06 30.73 19.13
C ARG A 98 -27.54 30.83 18.77
N GLU A 99 -28.11 32.04 18.81
CA GLU A 99 -29.50 32.28 18.40
C GLU A 99 -29.73 31.95 16.92
N LEU A 100 -28.81 32.38 16.05
CA LEU A 100 -28.89 32.14 14.60
C LEU A 100 -28.81 30.65 14.24
N LEU A 101 -28.05 29.87 15.03
CA LEU A 101 -27.82 28.44 14.84
C LEU A 101 -28.75 27.55 15.68
N ALA A 102 -29.58 28.09 16.58
CA ALA A 102 -30.54 27.30 17.38
C ALA A 102 -31.44 26.36 16.54
N PRO A 103 -31.83 26.70 15.28
CA PRO A 103 -32.61 25.78 14.45
C PRO A 103 -31.80 24.67 13.76
N VAL A 104 -30.49 24.56 13.99
CA VAL A 104 -29.65 23.49 13.44
C VAL A 104 -29.91 22.20 14.21
N TRP A 105 -30.31 21.16 13.49
CA TRP A 105 -30.56 19.84 14.06
C TRP A 105 -29.63 18.81 13.41
N PRO A 106 -28.59 18.33 14.12
CA PRO A 106 -27.66 17.34 13.60
C PRO A 106 -28.34 15.99 13.36
N GLN A 107 -27.75 15.18 12.49
CA GLN A 107 -28.24 13.83 12.18
C GLN A 107 -27.09 12.83 12.34
N PRO A 108 -27.39 11.56 12.65
CA PRO A 108 -26.38 10.50 12.63
C PRO A 108 -25.69 10.44 11.27
N ALA A 109 -24.37 10.23 11.28
CA ALA A 109 -23.60 10.00 10.06
C ALA A 109 -22.99 8.58 10.08
N SER A 110 -22.92 7.97 8.90
CA SER A 110 -22.27 6.67 8.72
C SER A 110 -20.74 6.77 8.67
N VAL A 111 -20.22 7.94 8.29
CA VAL A 111 -18.78 8.22 8.26
C VAL A 111 -18.35 8.74 9.64
N PRO A 112 -17.32 8.15 10.27
CA PRO A 112 -16.76 8.65 11.52
C PRO A 112 -16.35 10.13 11.40
N PHE A 113 -16.69 10.92 12.41
CA PHE A 113 -16.33 12.33 12.48
C PHE A 113 -15.31 12.54 13.62
N TYR A 114 -14.12 13.01 13.27
CA TYR A 114 -13.12 13.40 14.24
C TYR A 114 -13.16 14.92 14.37
N SER A 115 -13.47 15.40 15.58
CA SER A 115 -13.56 16.83 15.83
C SER A 115 -12.19 17.39 16.15
N THR A 116 -11.77 18.41 15.39
CA THR A 116 -10.59 19.21 15.70
C THR A 116 -10.79 20.17 16.89
N VAL A 117 -11.99 20.22 17.46
CA VAL A 117 -12.26 20.99 18.69
C VAL A 117 -11.93 20.16 19.92
N THR A 118 -12.23 18.86 19.90
CA THR A 118 -11.95 17.94 21.02
C THR A 118 -10.74 17.05 20.78
N ALA A 119 -10.18 17.07 19.56
CA ALA A 119 -9.14 16.15 19.10
C ALA A 119 -9.49 14.68 19.31
N ALA A 120 -10.74 14.32 19.04
CA ALA A 120 -11.25 12.96 19.25
C ALA A 120 -12.42 12.65 18.32
N ARG A 121 -12.74 11.37 18.17
CA ARG A 121 -13.99 10.94 17.54
C ARG A 121 -15.19 11.48 18.32
N LEU A 122 -16.12 12.10 17.60
CA LEU A 122 -17.33 12.73 18.14
C LEU A 122 -18.57 12.07 17.53
N ASP A 123 -19.65 11.93 18.29
CA ASP A 123 -20.95 11.58 17.73
C ASP A 123 -21.46 12.75 16.85
N PRO A 124 -21.76 12.53 15.55
CA PRO A 124 -22.35 13.55 14.70
C PRO A 124 -23.64 14.18 15.24
N ALA A 125 -24.36 13.51 16.14
CA ALA A 125 -25.53 14.07 16.84
C ALA A 125 -25.17 15.30 17.72
N GLU A 126 -23.91 15.44 18.12
CA GLU A 126 -23.41 16.55 18.94
C GLU A 126 -23.03 17.80 18.12
N LEU A 127 -23.14 17.76 16.78
CA LEU A 127 -22.74 18.87 15.88
C LEU A 127 -23.78 20.01 15.82
N ASP A 128 -24.33 20.37 16.97
CA ASP A 128 -25.40 21.36 17.13
C ASP A 128 -24.90 22.81 17.07
N GLY A 129 -25.79 23.77 17.28
CA GLY A 129 -25.43 25.20 17.29
C GLY A 129 -24.35 25.54 18.31
N GLU A 130 -24.33 24.91 19.48
CA GLU A 130 -23.34 25.15 20.53
C GLU A 130 -21.97 24.60 20.12
N TYR A 131 -21.93 23.43 19.48
CA TYR A 131 -20.71 22.90 18.89
C TYR A 131 -20.11 23.88 17.89
N TRP A 132 -20.92 24.49 17.01
CA TRP A 132 -20.40 25.45 16.03
C TRP A 132 -19.94 26.77 16.63
N CYS A 133 -20.55 27.21 17.74
CA CYS A 133 -20.03 28.32 18.55
C CYS A 133 -18.66 27.97 19.15
N ARG A 134 -18.55 26.79 19.75
CA ARG A 134 -17.27 26.29 20.29
C ARG A 134 -16.21 26.14 19.20
N ASN A 135 -16.57 25.63 18.03
CA ASN A 135 -15.69 25.50 16.87
C ASN A 135 -15.11 26.84 16.41
N LEU A 136 -15.88 27.92 16.46
CA LEU A 136 -15.39 29.25 16.09
C LEU A 136 -14.45 29.86 17.14
N ARG A 137 -14.64 29.50 18.43
CA ARG A 137 -13.93 30.13 19.56
C ARG A 137 -12.70 29.37 20.05
N ALA A 138 -12.78 28.04 20.09
CA ALA A 138 -11.72 27.16 20.59
C ALA A 138 -10.59 27.00 19.55
N PRO A 139 -9.35 26.68 19.98
CA PRO A 139 -8.28 26.31 19.06
C PRO A 139 -8.66 25.12 18.19
N VAL A 140 -8.11 25.08 16.97
CA VAL A 140 -8.19 23.93 16.06
C VAL A 140 -7.01 22.99 16.36
N GLU A 141 -7.28 21.88 17.04
CA GLU A 141 -6.29 20.85 17.40
C GLU A 141 -6.13 19.82 16.26
N PHE A 142 -5.76 20.30 15.07
CA PHE A 142 -5.65 19.47 13.87
C PHE A 142 -4.56 18.40 14.00
N ALA A 143 -3.38 18.76 14.49
CA ALA A 143 -2.27 17.82 14.66
C ALA A 143 -2.63 16.65 15.58
N ALA A 144 -3.22 16.95 16.75
CA ALA A 144 -3.68 15.91 17.67
C ALA A 144 -4.77 15.03 17.03
N THR A 145 -5.67 15.62 16.25
CA THR A 145 -6.71 14.86 15.52
C THR A 145 -6.11 13.91 14.49
N VAL A 146 -5.05 14.30 13.78
CA VAL A 146 -4.34 13.43 12.83
C VAL A 146 -3.62 12.31 13.56
N VAL A 147 -3.00 12.56 14.71
CA VAL A 147 -2.39 11.50 15.54
C VAL A 147 -3.42 10.46 15.96
N GLU A 148 -4.62 10.88 16.39
CA GLU A 148 -5.71 9.94 16.69
C GLU A 148 -6.13 9.12 15.46
N LEU A 149 -6.24 9.75 14.29
CA LEU A 149 -6.54 9.04 13.04
C LEU A 149 -5.45 8.01 12.68
N LEU A 150 -4.17 8.35 12.85
CA LEU A 150 -3.06 7.42 12.64
C LEU A 150 -3.11 6.26 13.66
N GLY A 151 -3.43 6.55 14.91
CA GLY A 151 -3.62 5.55 15.97
C GLY A 151 -4.78 4.58 15.69
N ASP A 152 -5.83 5.06 15.01
CA ASP A 152 -6.96 4.26 14.52
C ASP A 152 -6.67 3.59 13.15
N GLU A 153 -5.40 3.51 12.75
CA GLU A 153 -4.90 2.83 11.54
C GLU A 153 -5.36 3.44 10.20
N TYR A 154 -5.80 4.69 10.18
CA TYR A 154 -6.07 5.40 8.92
C TYR A 154 -4.75 5.76 8.22
N GLY A 155 -4.46 5.09 7.10
CA GLY A 155 -3.25 5.30 6.30
C GLY A 155 -3.38 6.21 5.07
N ALA A 156 -4.56 6.77 4.79
CA ALA A 156 -4.78 7.59 3.60
C ALA A 156 -5.57 8.86 3.90
N PHE A 157 -4.95 10.00 3.62
CA PHE A 157 -5.50 11.32 3.88
C PHE A 157 -5.71 12.08 2.57
N LEU A 158 -6.96 12.42 2.26
CA LEU A 158 -7.31 13.21 1.08
C LEU A 158 -7.79 14.61 1.49
N GLU A 159 -7.01 15.62 1.14
CA GLU A 159 -7.37 17.03 1.33
C GLU A 159 -8.27 17.52 0.18
N ALA A 160 -9.56 17.59 0.44
CA ALA A 160 -10.57 18.13 -0.46
C ALA A 160 -10.57 19.68 -0.45
N SER A 161 -9.61 20.29 -1.13
CA SER A 161 -9.41 21.74 -1.17
C SER A 161 -9.06 22.26 -2.57
N ALA A 162 -9.20 23.58 -2.74
CA ALA A 162 -8.78 24.29 -3.96
C ALA A 162 -7.24 24.36 -4.11
N HIS A 163 -6.52 24.13 -3.01
CA HIS A 163 -5.06 24.05 -2.96
C HIS A 163 -4.62 23.37 -1.66
N PRO A 164 -3.78 22.32 -1.71
CA PRO A 164 -3.34 21.61 -0.52
C PRO A 164 -2.53 22.52 0.40
N VAL A 165 -2.93 22.61 1.67
CA VAL A 165 -2.21 23.36 2.70
C VAL A 165 -1.94 22.53 3.97
N LEU A 166 -2.64 21.42 4.17
CA LEU A 166 -2.52 20.57 5.35
C LEU A 166 -1.64 19.34 5.10
N THR A 167 -1.51 18.91 3.83
CA THR A 167 -0.67 17.75 3.46
C THR A 167 0.74 17.75 4.04
N PRO A 168 1.52 18.86 4.11
CA PRO A 168 2.85 18.82 4.71
C PRO A 168 2.81 18.49 6.20
N GLY A 169 1.85 19.06 6.95
CA GLY A 169 1.70 18.79 8.38
C GLY A 169 1.29 17.34 8.67
N ILE A 170 0.45 16.75 7.81
CA ILE A 170 0.08 15.33 7.92
C ILE A 170 1.31 14.43 7.70
N ASN A 171 2.13 14.71 6.68
CA ASN A 171 3.33 13.93 6.41
C ASN A 171 4.34 14.01 7.57
N GLU A 172 4.57 15.21 8.11
CA GLU A 172 5.45 15.37 9.29
C GLU A 172 4.95 14.57 10.50
N LEU A 173 3.64 14.52 10.73
CA LEU A 173 3.05 13.72 11.82
C LEU A 173 3.19 12.22 11.56
N ALA A 174 2.89 11.76 10.35
CA ALA A 174 3.04 10.35 9.98
C ALA A 174 4.49 9.87 10.14
N GLU A 175 5.46 10.70 9.74
CA GLU A 175 6.88 10.42 9.94
C GLU A 175 7.25 10.33 11.43
N GLN A 176 6.74 11.23 12.27
CA GLN A 176 6.96 11.23 13.72
C GLN A 176 6.35 10.01 14.43
N GLU A 177 5.14 9.62 14.01
CA GLU A 177 4.43 8.45 14.55
C GLU A 177 4.91 7.13 13.93
N HIS A 178 5.87 7.18 13.00
CA HIS A 178 6.34 6.01 12.24
C HIS A 178 5.21 5.23 11.54
N ALA A 179 4.18 5.95 11.09
CA ALA A 179 3.03 5.39 10.41
C ALA A 179 3.24 5.37 8.88
N ASP A 180 2.85 4.27 8.23
CA ASP A 180 2.78 4.21 6.77
C ASP A 180 1.49 4.91 6.30
N ALA A 181 1.61 6.20 5.99
CA ALA A 181 0.49 7.01 5.55
C ALA A 181 0.81 7.85 4.32
N VAL A 182 -0.19 8.05 3.47
CA VAL A 182 -0.13 8.92 2.30
C VAL A 182 -1.06 10.12 2.49
N SER A 183 -0.57 11.33 2.18
CA SER A 183 -1.41 12.53 2.08
C SER A 183 -1.47 13.05 0.65
N LEU A 184 -2.68 13.34 0.18
CA LEU A 184 -2.99 13.73 -1.19
C LEU A 184 -3.85 14.98 -1.21
N GLY A 185 -3.65 15.86 -2.18
CA GLY A 185 -4.50 17.03 -2.42
C GLY A 185 -5.42 16.85 -3.63
N THR A 186 -6.54 17.57 -3.66
CA THR A 186 -7.48 17.49 -4.81
C THR A 186 -7.17 18.47 -5.93
N LEU A 187 -7.06 19.77 -5.67
CA LEU A 187 -6.82 20.81 -6.69
C LEU A 187 -5.58 21.63 -6.33
N ARG A 188 -5.12 22.49 -7.23
CA ARG A 188 -4.02 23.41 -6.94
C ARG A 188 -4.38 24.82 -7.39
N ARG A 189 -3.79 25.82 -6.73
CA ARG A 189 -3.91 27.22 -7.13
C ARG A 189 -3.45 27.37 -8.59
N GLU A 190 -4.21 28.14 -9.36
CA GLU A 190 -4.04 28.29 -10.83
C GLU A 190 -4.19 26.99 -11.64
N ASP A 191 -4.71 25.91 -11.06
CA ASP A 191 -4.95 24.63 -11.74
C ASP A 191 -6.20 23.93 -11.17
N GLY A 192 -7.37 24.51 -11.46
CA GLY A 192 -8.69 23.97 -11.10
C GLY A 192 -9.33 23.12 -12.20
N SER A 193 -8.53 22.59 -13.12
CA SER A 193 -9.00 21.91 -14.33
C SER A 193 -9.55 20.50 -14.04
N PRO A 194 -10.45 19.96 -14.88
CA PRO A 194 -10.81 18.54 -14.85
C PRO A 194 -9.59 17.62 -14.95
N GLU A 195 -8.58 17.99 -15.72
CA GLU A 195 -7.32 17.28 -15.86
C GLU A 195 -6.54 17.21 -14.54
N ARG A 196 -6.50 18.30 -13.75
CA ARG A 196 -5.93 18.25 -12.41
C ARG A 196 -6.71 17.31 -11.51
N PHE A 197 -8.03 17.35 -11.55
CA PHE A 197 -8.83 16.45 -10.73
C PHE A 197 -8.57 14.98 -11.09
N LEU A 198 -8.54 14.65 -12.39
CA LEU A 198 -8.19 13.30 -12.87
C LEU A 198 -6.79 12.89 -12.47
N ARG A 199 -5.82 13.82 -12.48
CA ARG A 199 -4.47 13.57 -11.99
C ARG A 199 -4.45 13.25 -10.50
N SER A 200 -5.28 13.90 -9.69
CA SER A 200 -5.40 13.60 -8.25
C SER A 200 -6.02 12.23 -8.00
N LEU A 201 -6.99 11.82 -8.81
CA LEU A 201 -7.53 10.45 -8.79
C LEU A 201 -6.47 9.42 -9.22
N ALA A 202 -5.66 9.73 -10.24
CA ALA A 202 -4.58 8.85 -10.68
C ALA A 202 -3.48 8.72 -9.60
N GLU A 203 -3.13 9.82 -8.92
CA GLU A 203 -2.22 9.80 -7.76
C GLU A 203 -2.79 8.91 -6.65
N ALA A 204 -4.07 9.07 -6.28
CA ALA A 204 -4.74 8.21 -5.31
C ALA A 204 -4.69 6.73 -5.71
N HIS A 205 -5.03 6.42 -6.95
CA HIS A 205 -4.99 5.06 -7.50
C HIS A 205 -3.57 4.46 -7.50
N ALA A 206 -2.55 5.27 -7.83
CA ALA A 206 -1.14 4.83 -7.80
C ALA A 206 -0.67 4.50 -6.38
N HIS A 207 -1.26 5.13 -5.36
CA HIS A 207 -1.06 4.80 -3.95
C HIS A 207 -1.97 3.65 -3.45
N GLY A 208 -2.66 2.94 -4.35
CA GLY A 208 -3.46 1.76 -4.02
C GLY A 208 -4.88 2.06 -3.55
N LEU A 209 -5.33 3.32 -3.61
CA LEU A 209 -6.71 3.66 -3.25
C LEU A 209 -7.69 3.18 -4.33
N PRO A 210 -8.84 2.62 -3.93
CA PRO A 210 -9.84 2.18 -4.89
C PRO A 210 -10.46 3.38 -5.61
N VAL A 211 -10.30 3.43 -6.93
CA VAL A 211 -10.93 4.42 -7.81
C VAL A 211 -11.79 3.69 -8.83
N ASP A 212 -13.07 4.01 -8.87
CA ASP A 212 -13.98 3.48 -9.88
C ASP A 212 -13.85 4.27 -11.19
N TRP A 213 -12.89 3.85 -12.02
CA TRP A 213 -12.65 4.43 -13.35
C TRP A 213 -13.83 4.29 -14.32
N THR A 214 -14.79 3.39 -14.05
CA THR A 214 -15.97 3.24 -14.90
C THR A 214 -16.90 4.45 -14.77
N THR A 215 -16.93 5.12 -13.62
CA THR A 215 -17.67 6.38 -13.44
C THR A 215 -17.06 7.55 -14.23
N VAL A 216 -15.75 7.49 -14.48
CA VAL A 216 -15.00 8.55 -15.14
C VAL A 216 -15.08 8.42 -16.67
N PHE A 217 -14.80 7.22 -17.18
CA PHE A 217 -14.71 6.97 -18.62
C PHE A 217 -15.98 6.37 -19.22
N GLY A 218 -16.95 5.96 -18.38
CA GLY A 218 -18.12 5.22 -18.82
C GLY A 218 -17.78 3.82 -19.36
N GLN A 219 -18.70 3.25 -20.13
CA GLN A 219 -18.44 2.00 -20.85
C GLN A 219 -17.86 2.29 -22.23
N GLY A 220 -16.60 1.93 -22.44
CA GLY A 220 -15.92 1.95 -23.74
C GLY A 220 -15.89 0.57 -24.40
N ALA A 221 -15.49 0.54 -25.67
CA ALA A 221 -15.16 -0.73 -26.33
C ALA A 221 -13.80 -1.24 -25.85
N ALA A 222 -13.71 -2.53 -25.51
CA ALA A 222 -12.44 -3.17 -25.20
C ALA A 222 -11.58 -3.26 -26.48
N VAL A 223 -10.29 -2.98 -26.36
CA VAL A 223 -9.29 -3.07 -27.43
C VAL A 223 -8.12 -3.93 -26.96
N ASP A 224 -7.43 -4.57 -27.91
CA ASP A 224 -6.24 -5.36 -27.58
C ASP A 224 -5.11 -4.46 -27.10
N LEU A 225 -4.52 -4.80 -25.95
CA LEU A 225 -3.35 -4.15 -25.36
C LEU A 225 -2.22 -5.17 -25.18
N PRO A 226 -0.95 -4.71 -25.08
CA PRO A 226 0.15 -5.59 -24.73
C PRO A 226 -0.13 -6.37 -23.43
N THR A 227 0.25 -7.65 -23.41
CA THR A 227 0.14 -8.49 -22.21
C THR A 227 1.14 -8.06 -21.14
N TYR A 228 0.95 -8.52 -19.90
CA TYR A 228 1.84 -8.21 -18.78
C TYR A 228 3.32 -8.46 -19.08
N ALA A 229 4.16 -7.44 -18.82
CA ALA A 229 5.60 -7.52 -19.02
C ALA A 229 6.27 -8.25 -17.83
N PHE A 230 6.21 -9.59 -17.84
CA PHE A 230 6.83 -10.42 -16.80
C PHE A 230 8.32 -10.07 -16.62
N GLN A 231 8.70 -9.73 -15.38
CA GLN A 231 10.08 -9.63 -14.94
C GLN A 231 10.59 -11.06 -14.66
N ARG A 232 11.32 -11.63 -15.61
CA ARG A 232 11.66 -13.05 -15.62
C ARG A 232 13.02 -13.27 -14.97
N ASP A 233 13.07 -14.21 -14.03
CA ASP A 233 14.30 -14.85 -13.61
C ASP A 233 14.42 -16.25 -14.21
N THR A 234 15.66 -16.72 -14.36
CA THR A 234 15.92 -18.05 -14.88
C THR A 234 15.82 -19.05 -13.75
N TYR A 235 14.76 -19.87 -13.78
CA TYR A 235 14.61 -21.01 -12.91
C TYR A 235 14.93 -22.27 -13.71
N TRP A 236 16.00 -22.96 -13.33
CA TRP A 236 16.39 -24.23 -13.93
C TRP A 236 16.62 -25.27 -12.84
N VAL A 237 16.06 -26.47 -13.03
CA VAL A 237 16.34 -27.60 -12.13
C VAL A 237 17.64 -28.23 -12.58
N GLU A 238 18.69 -28.09 -11.76
CA GLU A 238 19.91 -28.85 -11.96
C GLU A 238 19.61 -30.33 -11.69
N ALA A 239 19.74 -31.17 -12.73
CA ALA A 239 19.67 -32.60 -12.56
C ALA A 239 20.81 -33.00 -11.61
N ALA A 240 20.48 -33.63 -10.48
CA ALA A 240 21.47 -34.28 -9.65
C ALA A 240 22.34 -35.16 -10.56
N PRO A 241 23.69 -35.10 -10.45
CA PRO A 241 24.54 -35.94 -11.27
C PRO A 241 24.04 -37.38 -11.15
N PRO A 242 23.88 -38.10 -12.27
CA PRO A 242 23.39 -39.47 -12.22
C PRO A 242 24.26 -40.21 -11.22
N GLU A 243 23.65 -40.76 -10.17
CA GLU A 243 24.33 -41.76 -9.34
C GLU A 243 24.90 -42.76 -10.33
N ARG A 244 26.22 -42.82 -10.41
CA ARG A 244 26.90 -43.89 -11.14
C ARG A 244 26.40 -45.16 -10.48
N ARG A 245 25.39 -45.81 -11.09
CA ARG A 245 25.11 -47.22 -10.82
C ARG A 245 26.47 -47.88 -10.92
N GLY A 246 26.91 -48.44 -9.80
CA GLY A 246 28.24 -49.01 -9.66
C GLY A 246 28.56 -49.82 -10.90
N ASP A 247 29.74 -49.54 -11.45
CA ASP A 247 30.43 -50.38 -12.41
C ASP A 247 30.73 -51.71 -11.69
N GLY A 248 29.69 -52.52 -11.53
CA GLY A 248 29.73 -53.85 -10.99
C GLY A 248 30.19 -54.75 -12.11
N GLY A 249 31.50 -54.93 -12.18
CA GLY A 249 32.14 -55.88 -13.08
C GLY A 249 31.63 -57.30 -12.83
N GLU A 250 30.65 -57.70 -13.62
CA GLU A 250 30.32 -59.06 -14.01
C GLU A 250 29.63 -58.92 -15.36
N THR A 251 30.36 -59.15 -16.46
CA THR A 251 29.74 -59.33 -17.77
C THR A 251 28.80 -60.53 -17.61
N PRO A 252 27.46 -60.36 -17.64
CA PRO A 252 26.58 -61.49 -17.46
C PRO A 252 26.83 -62.42 -18.65
N ALA A 253 26.89 -63.74 -18.44
CA ALA A 253 27.05 -64.74 -19.50
C ALA A 253 26.09 -64.55 -20.71
N GLY A 254 25.03 -63.74 -20.55
CA GLY A 254 24.17 -63.28 -21.63
C GLY A 254 24.85 -62.40 -22.69
N ASP A 255 25.83 -61.56 -22.35
CA ASP A 255 26.45 -60.64 -23.31
C ASP A 255 27.34 -61.38 -24.32
N GLU A 256 28.07 -62.41 -23.89
CA GLU A 256 28.88 -63.27 -24.77
C GLU A 256 28.00 -64.09 -25.71
N LEU A 257 26.89 -64.65 -25.20
CA LEU A 257 25.90 -65.35 -26.01
C LEU A 257 25.29 -64.43 -27.08
N TRP A 258 24.88 -63.22 -26.70
CA TRP A 258 24.32 -62.26 -27.65
C TRP A 258 25.35 -61.74 -28.66
N ALA A 259 26.63 -61.67 -28.28
CA ALA A 259 27.71 -61.29 -29.17
C ALA A 259 27.99 -62.39 -30.22
N ALA A 260 28.02 -63.66 -29.82
CA ALA A 260 28.16 -64.79 -30.74
C ALA A 260 26.99 -64.87 -31.73
N ILE A 261 25.75 -64.67 -31.25
CA ILE A 261 24.55 -64.56 -32.11
C ILE A 261 24.66 -63.35 -33.05
N GLY A 262 25.15 -62.20 -32.59
CA GLY A 262 25.34 -61.02 -33.42
C GLY A 262 26.35 -61.20 -34.55
N ARG A 263 27.46 -61.92 -34.28
CA ARG A 263 28.50 -62.28 -35.26
C ARG A 263 28.08 -63.39 -36.22
N GLY A 264 27.15 -64.25 -35.81
CA GLY A 264 26.71 -65.40 -36.59
C GLY A 264 27.74 -66.54 -36.59
N ASP A 265 28.58 -66.63 -35.56
CA ASP A 265 29.59 -67.67 -35.43
C ASP A 265 28.96 -68.96 -34.87
N ARG A 266 28.85 -69.98 -35.73
CA ARG A 266 28.24 -71.27 -35.40
C ARG A 266 29.09 -72.10 -34.44
N ALA A 267 30.40 -72.05 -34.59
CA ALA A 267 31.32 -72.86 -33.78
C ALA A 267 31.40 -72.30 -32.37
N GLU A 268 31.48 -70.97 -32.26
CA GLU A 268 31.46 -70.24 -30.99
C GLU A 268 30.14 -70.48 -30.24
N LEU A 269 28.99 -70.34 -30.91
CA LEU A 269 27.69 -70.55 -30.29
C LEU A 269 27.44 -72.00 -29.87
N ALA A 270 27.90 -72.98 -30.68
CA ALA A 270 27.78 -74.39 -30.34
C ALA A 270 28.67 -74.78 -29.15
N ALA A 271 29.83 -74.15 -29.00
CA ALA A 271 30.71 -74.35 -27.84
C ALA A 271 30.14 -73.69 -26.58
N LEU A 272 29.59 -72.48 -26.70
CA LEU A 272 29.04 -71.72 -25.56
C LEU A 272 27.80 -72.39 -24.96
N LEU A 273 27.01 -73.08 -25.79
CA LEU A 273 25.77 -73.78 -25.41
C LEU A 273 25.96 -75.30 -25.19
N ASP A 274 27.19 -75.81 -25.33
CA ASP A 274 27.54 -77.23 -25.21
C ASP A 274 26.65 -78.16 -26.07
N LEU A 275 26.52 -77.84 -27.37
CA LEU A 275 25.61 -78.55 -28.28
C LEU A 275 26.25 -79.80 -28.92
N GLY A 276 25.49 -80.89 -28.91
CA GLY A 276 25.83 -82.15 -29.60
C GLY A 276 25.62 -82.10 -31.12
N ASP A 277 26.16 -83.07 -31.85
CA ASP A 277 26.24 -83.06 -33.32
C ASP A 277 24.88 -82.91 -34.04
N THR A 278 23.82 -83.56 -33.53
CA THR A 278 22.45 -83.43 -34.07
C THR A 278 21.81 -82.06 -33.81
N GLN A 279 22.27 -81.31 -32.81
CA GLN A 279 21.77 -79.96 -32.50
C GLN A 279 22.52 -78.89 -33.30
N ARG A 280 23.77 -79.16 -33.70
CA ARG A 280 24.58 -78.24 -34.53
C ARG A 280 23.96 -77.98 -35.89
N SER A 281 23.32 -78.97 -36.51
CA SER A 281 22.64 -78.79 -37.80
C SER A 281 21.45 -77.83 -37.70
N ALA A 282 20.79 -77.71 -36.54
CA ALA A 282 19.70 -76.75 -36.36
C ALA A 282 20.17 -75.29 -36.33
N LEU A 283 21.45 -75.04 -36.01
CA LEU A 283 22.03 -73.69 -36.07
C LEU A 283 22.15 -73.17 -37.50
N ASP A 284 22.25 -74.05 -38.50
CA ASP A 284 22.34 -73.64 -39.90
C ASP A 284 21.09 -72.88 -40.36
N ASP A 285 19.92 -73.29 -39.86
CA ASP A 285 18.64 -72.68 -40.18
C ASP A 285 18.28 -71.52 -39.22
N LEU A 286 18.57 -71.66 -37.92
CA LEU A 286 18.10 -70.72 -36.90
C LEU A 286 19.03 -69.53 -36.67
N LEU A 287 20.36 -69.70 -36.78
CA LEU A 287 21.31 -68.64 -36.48
C LEU A 287 21.14 -67.40 -37.39
N PRO A 288 20.95 -67.52 -38.71
CA PRO A 288 20.72 -66.35 -39.56
C PRO A 288 19.51 -65.52 -39.14
N ALA A 289 18.43 -66.18 -38.70
CA ALA A 289 17.21 -65.52 -38.23
C ALA A 289 17.45 -64.77 -36.90
N LEU A 290 18.16 -65.40 -35.95
CA LEU A 290 18.51 -64.81 -34.66
C LEU A 290 19.48 -63.62 -34.80
N SER A 291 20.52 -63.74 -35.64
CA SER A 291 21.44 -62.64 -35.93
C SER A 291 20.73 -61.44 -36.59
N SER A 292 19.80 -61.72 -37.50
CA SER A 292 19.00 -60.69 -38.17
C SER A 292 18.08 -59.96 -37.20
N TRP A 293 17.41 -60.71 -36.31
CA TRP A 293 16.59 -60.13 -35.25
C TRP A 293 17.43 -59.27 -34.30
N ARG A 294 18.59 -59.78 -33.82
CA ARG A 294 19.46 -59.03 -32.90
C ARG A 294 19.93 -57.72 -33.50
N ARG A 295 20.36 -57.70 -34.78
CA ARG A 295 20.74 -56.47 -35.48
C ARG A 295 19.60 -55.45 -35.54
N ARG A 296 18.38 -55.89 -35.88
CA ARG A 296 17.20 -55.00 -35.90
C ARG A 296 16.89 -54.43 -34.52
N SER A 297 16.94 -55.27 -33.48
CA SER A 297 16.66 -54.86 -32.10
C SER A 297 17.69 -53.85 -31.57
N THR A 298 18.98 -54.03 -31.88
CA THR A 298 20.02 -53.06 -31.50
C THR A 298 19.84 -51.73 -32.22
N VAL A 299 19.54 -51.72 -33.52
CA VAL A 299 19.27 -50.49 -34.27
C VAL A 299 18.04 -49.76 -33.70
N ALA A 300 16.96 -50.48 -33.38
CA ALA A 300 15.77 -49.91 -32.77
C ALA A 300 16.07 -49.31 -31.38
N SER A 301 16.84 -50.01 -30.55
CA SER A 301 17.23 -49.51 -29.22
C SER A 301 18.11 -48.27 -29.28
N THR A 302 19.03 -48.18 -30.25
CA THR A 302 19.84 -46.96 -30.46
C THR A 302 18.98 -45.79 -30.92
N LEU A 303 18.02 -46.05 -31.83
CA LEU A 303 17.07 -45.03 -32.27
C LEU A 303 16.15 -44.55 -31.14
N ASP A 304 15.69 -45.45 -30.27
CA ASP A 304 14.88 -45.09 -29.11
C ASP A 304 15.70 -44.36 -28.03
N ALA A 305 16.99 -44.68 -27.87
CA ALA A 305 17.89 -43.92 -26.99
C ALA A 305 18.17 -42.49 -27.49
N TRP A 306 17.96 -42.23 -28.79
CA TRP A 306 18.10 -40.89 -29.39
C TRP A 306 16.76 -40.14 -29.47
N ARG A 307 15.67 -40.73 -28.98
CA ARG A 307 14.36 -40.09 -28.89
C ARG A 307 14.12 -39.61 -27.46
N TYR A 308 13.78 -38.33 -27.33
CA TYR A 308 13.21 -37.84 -26.08
C TYR A 308 11.73 -38.25 -26.03
N ARG A 309 11.32 -38.79 -24.88
CA ARG A 309 9.92 -39.04 -24.55
C ARG A 309 9.50 -37.99 -23.55
N GLU A 310 8.53 -37.16 -23.92
CA GLU A 310 7.93 -36.20 -23.00
C GLU A 310 6.92 -36.94 -22.12
N ASP A 311 7.29 -37.16 -20.86
CA ASP A 311 6.37 -37.62 -19.82
C ASP A 311 6.23 -36.54 -18.75
N TRP A 312 5.00 -36.13 -18.52
CA TRP A 312 4.68 -35.19 -17.45
C TRP A 312 4.48 -35.94 -16.14
N LYS A 313 5.43 -35.78 -15.22
CA LYS A 313 5.25 -36.19 -13.82
C LYS A 313 4.89 -34.98 -12.97
N PRO A 314 3.76 -35.01 -12.24
CA PRO A 314 3.44 -33.97 -11.27
C PRO A 314 4.53 -33.92 -10.20
N LEU A 315 5.24 -32.81 -10.10
CA LEU A 315 6.20 -32.56 -9.03
C LEU A 315 5.43 -31.97 -7.84
N ARG A 316 5.27 -32.76 -6.77
CA ARG A 316 4.82 -32.20 -5.48
C ARG A 316 6.00 -31.49 -4.85
N LEU A 317 6.04 -30.18 -5.00
CA LEU A 317 6.96 -29.34 -4.23
C LEU A 317 6.49 -29.34 -2.76
N PRO A 318 7.40 -29.45 -1.78
CA PRO A 318 7.05 -29.18 -0.40
C PRO A 318 6.49 -27.76 -0.33
N ALA A 319 5.40 -27.57 0.43
CA ALA A 319 4.85 -26.24 0.66
C ALA A 319 5.97 -25.36 1.23
N PRO A 320 6.15 -24.13 0.74
CA PRO A 320 7.14 -23.23 1.31
C PRO A 320 6.83 -23.08 2.79
N GLU A 321 7.78 -23.45 3.66
CA GLU A 321 7.67 -23.16 5.08
C GLU A 321 7.80 -21.64 5.24
N PRO A 322 6.75 -20.96 5.70
CA PRO A 322 6.80 -19.52 5.80
C PRO A 322 7.69 -19.17 7.00
N GLY A 323 8.88 -18.62 6.74
CA GLY A 323 9.79 -18.15 7.78
C GLY A 323 9.25 -16.89 8.47
N GLY A 324 9.24 -16.86 9.80
CA GLY A 324 8.77 -15.72 10.61
C GLY A 324 7.58 -16.05 11.52
N HIS A 325 7.04 -15.03 12.20
CA HIS A 325 5.82 -15.15 12.99
C HIS A 325 4.61 -14.87 12.09
N TRP A 326 3.68 -15.83 12.03
CA TRP A 326 2.49 -15.74 11.18
C TRP A 326 1.22 -15.82 12.03
N LEU A 327 0.25 -14.96 11.70
CA LEU A 327 -1.11 -15.03 12.22
C LEU A 327 -1.89 -16.07 11.40
N VAL A 328 -2.34 -17.12 12.07
CA VAL A 328 -3.19 -18.16 11.46
C VAL A 328 -4.65 -17.82 11.73
N LEU A 329 -5.41 -17.59 10.66
CA LEU A 329 -6.87 -17.52 10.70
C LEU A 329 -7.42 -18.95 10.76
N ALA A 330 -7.66 -19.43 11.97
CA ALA A 330 -8.43 -20.64 12.20
C ALA A 330 -9.92 -20.27 12.21
N THR A 331 -10.73 -20.97 11.41
CA THR A 331 -12.19 -20.95 11.57
C THR A 331 -12.51 -21.69 12.85
N GLY A 332 -12.84 -20.97 13.92
CA GLY A 332 -13.18 -21.57 15.20
C GLY A 332 -14.45 -22.41 15.11
N GLU A 333 -14.31 -23.72 15.33
CA GLU A 333 -15.25 -24.43 16.19
C GLU A 333 -14.64 -24.39 17.59
N ALA A 334 -15.24 -23.56 18.44
CA ALA A 334 -15.08 -23.70 19.87
C ALA A 334 -15.84 -24.96 20.29
N ASP A 335 -15.12 -26.00 20.68
CA ASP A 335 -15.62 -26.99 21.62
C ASP A 335 -14.46 -27.50 22.47
N GLY A 336 -14.66 -27.40 23.78
CA GLY A 336 -13.62 -27.52 24.78
C GLY A 336 -13.26 -28.95 25.18
N GLN A 337 -12.00 -29.11 25.59
CA GLN A 337 -11.60 -29.67 26.88
C GLN A 337 -10.14 -29.30 27.16
#